data_AF-A0A2V8R211-F1
#
_entry.id   AF-A0A2V8R211-F1
#
_cell.length_a   1.000
_cell.length_b   1.000
_cell.length_c   1.000
_cell.angle_alpha   90.00
_cell.angle_beta   90.00
_cell.angle_gamma   90.00
#
_symmetry.space_group_name_H-M   'P 1'
#
loop_
_entity.id
_entity.type
_entity.pdbx_description
1 polymer ?
#
loop_
_entity_poly.entity_id
_entity_poly.type
_entity_poly.pdbx_seq_one_letter_code
_entity_poly.pdbx_strand_id
1 'polypeptide(L)'
;MQNQTDQPIEAEVAVRASNAELTDGQGRRVNVPANDRVEVRFPTSASKAGTARFQVGAVSGRFADAAQIELPVWTPATTEAFATYGELDASGALVQPVKAPSDV
;
A
#
# COMPACT_ATOMS: atom_id res chain seq x y z
N MET A 1 14.38 12.81 7.14
CA MET A 1 15.61 12.70 7.92
C MET A 1 15.77 13.95 8.77
N GLN A 2 16.05 13.82 10.06
CA GLN A 2 16.18 14.92 11.01
C GLN A 2 17.64 15.00 11.51
N ASN A 3 18.29 16.15 11.44
CA ASN A 3 19.62 16.37 12.00
C ASN A 3 19.54 17.36 13.16
N GLN A 4 19.84 16.91 14.38
CA GLN A 4 19.86 17.75 15.59
C GLN A 4 21.29 18.15 16.00
N THR A 5 22.28 17.97 15.13
CA THR A 5 23.65 18.41 15.39
C THR A 5 23.86 19.84 14.88
N ASP A 6 24.88 20.50 15.41
CA ASP A 6 25.24 21.87 15.03
C ASP A 6 26.05 21.96 13.72
N GLN A 7 26.22 20.85 13.01
CA GLN A 7 26.93 20.80 11.73
C GLN A 7 26.08 20.07 10.67
N PRO A 8 26.22 20.45 9.38
CA PRO A 8 25.60 19.68 8.32
C PRO A 8 26.18 18.25 8.29
N ILE A 9 25.33 17.27 7.99
CA ILE A 9 25.73 15.87 7.90
C ILE A 9 25.40 15.31 6.52
N GLU A 10 26.31 14.48 5.99
CA GLU A 10 26.00 13.61 4.85
C GLU A 10 25.46 12.29 5.40
N ALA A 11 24.22 11.96 5.05
CA ALA A 11 23.54 10.76 5.48
C ALA A 11 23.25 9.83 4.30
N GLU A 12 23.49 8.54 4.50
CA GLU A 12 23.08 7.48 3.59
C GLU A 12 21.83 6.81 4.18
N VAL A 13 20.75 6.80 3.40
CA VAL A 13 19.47 6.20 3.78
C VAL A 13 19.20 5.05 2.84
N ALA A 14 18.96 3.86 3.40
CA ALA A 14 18.57 2.68 2.66
C ALA A 14 17.22 2.16 3.16
N VAL A 15 16.41 1.64 2.26
CA VAL A 15 15.14 1.02 2.58
C VAL A 15 15.09 -0.38 1.99
N ARG A 16 14.52 -1.32 2.75
CA ARG A 16 14.04 -2.58 2.21
C ARG A 16 12.55 -2.71 2.45
N ALA A 17 11.86 -3.36 1.53
CA ALA A 17 10.43 -3.56 1.60
C ALA A 17 10.07 -5.04 1.40
N SER A 18 8.98 -5.45 2.03
CA SER A 18 8.31 -6.73 1.77
C SER A 18 6.85 -6.47 1.41
N ASN A 19 6.33 -7.18 0.40
CA ASN A 19 5.01 -6.95 -0.20
C ASN A 19 4.83 -5.54 -0.81
N ALA A 20 5.94 -4.90 -1.18
CA ALA A 20 6.00 -3.69 -1.97
C ALA A 20 7.31 -3.68 -2.79
N GLU A 21 7.28 -3.06 -3.96
CA GLU A 21 8.40 -2.96 -4.90
C GLU A 21 8.94 -1.53 -4.93
N LEU A 22 10.25 -1.38 -4.72
CA LEU A 22 10.95 -0.09 -4.81
C LEU A 22 11.27 0.18 -6.29
N THR A 23 10.63 1.20 -6.88
CA THR A 23 10.67 1.44 -8.33
C THR A 23 11.79 2.36 -8.78
N ASP A 24 12.48 2.99 -7.85
CA ASP A 24 13.58 3.94 -8.12
C ASP A 24 14.77 3.67 -7.20
N GLY A 25 15.19 2.41 -7.09
CA GLY A 25 16.29 2.00 -6.23
C GLY A 25 16.00 2.07 -4.73
N GLN A 26 16.95 1.56 -3.94
CA GLN A 26 16.76 1.27 -2.51
C GLN A 26 17.59 2.17 -1.58
N GLY A 27 18.39 3.09 -2.14
CA GLY A 27 19.31 3.94 -1.39
C GLY A 27 19.30 5.39 -1.86
N ARG A 28 19.54 6.32 -0.95
CA ARG A 28 19.71 7.75 -1.19
C ARG A 28 20.85 8.28 -0.34
N ARG A 29 21.69 9.14 -0.91
CA ARG A 29 22.64 9.96 -0.15
C ARG A 29 22.11 11.39 -0.13
N VAL A 30 22.01 11.97 1.07
CA VAL A 30 21.43 13.30 1.27
C VAL A 30 22.29 14.12 2.21
N ASN A 31 22.44 15.41 1.91
CA ASN A 31 23.03 16.38 2.83
C ASN A 31 21.90 16.98 3.68
N VAL A 32 22.01 16.91 5.00
CA VAL A 32 21.02 17.45 5.93
C VAL A 32 21.67 18.60 6.69
N PRO A 33 21.18 19.85 6.55
CA PRO A 33 21.73 21.00 7.27
C PRO A 33 21.72 20.81 8.79
N ALA A 34 22.55 21.59 9.48
CA ALA A 34 22.56 21.62 10.95
C ALA A 34 21.18 22.02 11.49
N ASN A 35 20.72 21.32 12.54
CA ASN A 35 19.45 21.61 13.21
C ASN A 35 18.21 21.64 12.29
N ASP A 36 18.23 20.89 11.18
CA ASP A 36 17.18 20.90 10.17
C ASP A 36 16.84 19.49 9.64
N ARG A 37 15.90 19.42 8.69
CA ARG A 37 15.36 18.19 8.14
C ARG A 37 15.22 18.22 6.64
N VAL A 38 15.40 17.06 6.04
CA VAL A 38 15.20 16.85 4.60
C VAL A 38 14.25 15.67 4.40
N GLU A 39 13.31 15.83 3.47
CA GLU A 39 12.47 14.74 3.00
C GLU A 39 13.27 13.81 2.09
N VAL A 40 13.17 12.50 2.32
CA VAL A 40 13.81 11.47 1.49
C VAL A 40 12.72 10.59 0.93
N ARG A 41 12.57 10.58 -0.39
CA ARG A 41 11.50 9.87 -1.08
C ARG A 41 11.99 8.56 -1.69
N PHE A 42 11.21 7.52 -1.50
CA PHE A 42 11.40 6.20 -2.09
C PHE A 42 10.15 5.79 -2.86
N PRO A 43 10.10 6.05 -4.18
CA PRO A 43 9.02 5.59 -5.05
C PRO A 43 8.81 4.09 -4.92
N THR A 44 7.56 3.69 -4.68
CA THR A 44 7.19 2.31 -4.38
C THR A 44 5.82 1.97 -4.96
N SER A 45 5.65 0.76 -5.49
CA SER A 45 4.36 0.16 -5.85
C SER A 45 3.98 -0.98 -4.91
N ALA A 46 2.69 -1.18 -4.67
CA ALA A 46 2.20 -2.30 -3.87
C ALA A 46 2.22 -3.60 -4.69
N SER A 47 2.66 -4.72 -4.09
CA SER A 47 2.75 -6.00 -4.81
C SER A 47 1.46 -6.83 -4.74
N LYS A 48 0.95 -7.10 -3.53
CA LYS A 48 -0.27 -7.89 -3.30
C LYS A 48 -1.08 -7.33 -2.13
N ALA A 49 -2.38 -7.61 -2.14
CA ALA A 49 -3.24 -7.32 -1.00
C ALA A 49 -2.72 -8.02 0.28
N GLY A 50 -2.81 -7.34 1.42
CA GLY A 50 -2.22 -7.75 2.69
C GLY A 50 -1.50 -6.61 3.37
N THR A 51 -0.38 -6.88 4.04
CA THR A 51 0.42 -5.85 4.73
C THR A 51 1.76 -5.66 4.02
N ALA A 52 2.05 -4.45 3.58
CA ALA A 52 3.38 -4.04 3.15
C ALA A 52 4.19 -3.58 4.36
N ARG A 53 5.45 -4.01 4.44
CA ARG A 53 6.36 -3.62 5.52
C ARG A 53 7.61 -3.00 4.94
N PHE A 54 8.02 -1.89 5.54
CA PHE A 54 9.17 -1.10 5.17
C PHE A 54 10.11 -1.01 6.35
N GLN A 55 11.40 -1.23 6.11
CA GLN A 55 12.45 -1.03 7.09
C GLN A 55 13.45 -0.06 6.49
N VAL A 56 13.57 1.10 7.12
CA VAL A 56 14.44 2.20 6.69
C VAL A 56 15.59 2.27 7.68
N GLY A 57 16.82 2.26 7.17
CA GLY A 57 18.03 2.53 7.94
C GLY A 57 18.70 3.81 7.43
N ALA A 58 19.26 4.60 8.34
CA ALA A 58 20.05 5.77 8.02
C ALA A 58 21.39 5.70 8.76
N VAL A 59 22.48 6.07 8.09
CA VAL A 59 23.83 6.15 8.68
C VAL A 59 24.50 7.46 8.28
N SER A 60 25.27 8.04 9.20
CA SER A 60 26.13 9.20 8.95
C SER A 60 27.34 9.15 9.88
N GLY A 61 28.49 8.72 9.36
CA GLY A 61 29.71 8.50 10.17
C GLY A 61 29.45 7.52 11.32
N ARG A 62 29.44 8.04 12.56
CA ARG A 62 29.17 7.25 13.78
C ARG A 62 27.68 7.17 14.16
N PHE A 63 26.82 7.94 13.52
CA PHE A 63 25.40 7.98 13.81
C PHE A 63 24.67 6.95 12.97
N ALA A 64 23.72 6.23 13.58
CA ALA A 64 22.86 5.29 12.89
C ALA A 64 21.47 5.30 13.54
N ASP A 65 20.45 5.17 12.72
CA ASP A 65 19.06 5.03 13.16
C ASP A 65 18.28 4.11 12.21
N ALA A 66 17.24 3.46 12.72
CA ALA A 66 16.38 2.60 11.91
C ALA A 66 14.92 2.64 12.38
N ALA A 67 14.01 2.62 11.41
CA ALA A 67 12.58 2.61 11.64
C ALA A 67 11.89 1.54 10.80
N GLN A 68 10.80 0.97 11.34
CA GLN A 68 9.92 0.06 10.64
C GLN A 68 8.52 0.65 10.53
N ILE A 69 7.90 0.50 9.36
CA ILE A 69 6.54 0.96 9.08
C ILE A 69 5.78 -0.17 8.41
N GLU A 70 4.51 -0.36 8.77
CA GLU A 70 3.60 -1.31 8.14
C GLU A 70 2.39 -0.57 7.58
N LEU A 71 2.05 -0.84 6.32
CA LEU A 71 0.94 -0.22 5.60
C LEU A 71 0.02 -1.31 5.02
N PRO A 72 -1.31 -1.20 5.18
CA PRO A 72 -2.24 -2.12 4.54
C PRO A 72 -2.31 -1.88 3.03
N VAL A 73 -2.30 -2.96 2.25
CA VAL A 73 -2.56 -3.00 0.81
C VAL A 73 -3.93 -3.62 0.59
N TRP A 74 -4.88 -2.82 0.10
CA TRP A 74 -6.23 -3.27 -0.19
C TRP A 74 -6.33 -3.80 -1.62
N THR A 75 -7.19 -4.80 -1.84
CA THR A 75 -7.62 -5.14 -3.20
C THR A 75 -8.31 -3.93 -3.81
N PRO A 76 -8.08 -3.60 -5.10
CA PRO A 76 -8.82 -2.54 -5.77
C PRO A 76 -10.32 -2.77 -5.62
N ALA A 77 -11.03 -1.89 -4.92
CA ALA A 77 -12.47 -1.99 -4.78
C ALA A 77 -13.10 -1.56 -6.10
N THR A 78 -13.49 -2.54 -6.93
CA THR A 78 -14.49 -2.27 -7.96
C THR A 78 -15.84 -2.41 -7.28
N THR A 79 -16.54 -1.29 -7.09
CA THR A 79 -17.92 -1.32 -6.59
C THR A 79 -18.82 -1.79 -7.72
N GLU A 80 -18.98 -3.09 -7.89
CA GLU A 80 -20.01 -3.65 -8.75
C GLU A 80 -21.26 -3.88 -7.91
N ALA A 81 -22.24 -2.97 -8.01
CA ALA A 81 -23.54 -3.10 -7.38
C ALA A 81 -24.53 -3.63 -8.42
N PHE A 82 -24.87 -4.92 -8.35
CA PHE A 82 -26.02 -5.44 -9.07
C PHE A 82 -27.28 -5.25 -8.21
N ALA A 83 -28.24 -4.48 -8.69
CA ALA A 83 -29.58 -4.43 -8.12
C ALA A 83 -30.51 -5.26 -9.01
N THR A 84 -30.84 -6.48 -8.60
CA THR A 84 -31.94 -7.24 -9.21
C THR A 84 -33.24 -6.69 -8.67
N TYR A 85 -33.91 -5.81 -9.43
CA TYR A 85 -35.29 -5.43 -9.16
C TYR A 85 -36.22 -6.49 -9.75
N GLY A 86 -37.01 -7.13 -8.91
CA GLY A 86 -38.17 -7.93 -9.30
C GLY A 86 -39.41 -7.30 -8.69
N GLU A 87 -40.39 -6.96 -9.52
CA GLU A 87 -41.73 -6.58 -9.07
C GLU A 87 -42.59 -7.85 -9.04
N LEU A 88 -43.17 -8.18 -7.88
CA LEU A 88 -44.25 -9.15 -7.80
C LEU A 88 -45.55 -8.34 -7.79
N ASP A 89 -46.31 -8.40 -8.88
CA ASP A 89 -47.70 -7.94 -8.90
C ASP A 89 -48.47 -8.66 -7.77
N ALA A 90 -48.99 -7.87 -6.83
CA ALA A 90 -49.75 -8.34 -5.69
C ALA A 90 -51.15 -8.92 -6.05
N SER A 91 -51.49 -9.01 -7.33
CA SER A 91 -52.83 -9.35 -7.83
C SER A 91 -52.84 -10.33 -9.02
N GLY A 92 -51.90 -11.27 -9.08
CA GLY A 92 -52.00 -12.39 -10.02
C GLY A 92 -51.29 -13.65 -9.53
N ALA A 93 -52.04 -14.76 -9.41
CA ALA A 93 -51.42 -16.07 -9.22
C ALA A 93 -50.57 -16.40 -10.46
N LEU A 94 -49.24 -16.28 -10.33
CA LEU A 94 -48.29 -16.69 -11.36
C LEU A 94 -48.14 -18.22 -11.35
N VAL A 95 -48.77 -18.89 -12.32
CA VAL A 95 -48.47 -20.28 -12.64
C VAL A 95 -47.26 -20.27 -13.58
N GLN A 96 -46.09 -20.63 -13.05
CA GLN A 96 -44.86 -20.75 -13.83
C GLN A 96 -44.63 -22.24 -14.14
N PRO A 97 -45.00 -22.74 -15.33
CA PRO A 97 -44.83 -24.15 -15.67
C PRO A 97 -43.34 -24.48 -15.73
N VAL A 98 -42.88 -25.29 -14.78
CA VAL A 98 -41.53 -25.84 -14.79
C VAL A 98 -41.52 -27.02 -15.76
N LYS A 99 -40.74 -26.92 -16.83
CA LYS A 99 -40.48 -28.05 -17.73
C LYS A 99 -39.41 -28.93 -17.08
N ALA A 100 -39.77 -30.15 -16.69
CA ALA A 100 -38.79 -31.13 -16.27
C ALA A 100 -37.80 -31.40 -17.42
N PRO A 101 -36.50 -31.62 -17.13
CA PRO A 101 -35.53 -32.03 -18.14
C PRO A 101 -36.05 -33.26 -18.89
N SER A 102 -35.90 -33.28 -20.21
CA SER A 102 -36.10 -34.50 -20.97
C SER A 102 -34.93 -35.43 -20.65
N ASP A 103 -35.26 -36.50 -19.92
CA ASP A 103 -34.46 -37.70 -19.65
C ASP A 103 -33.50 -37.65 -18.45
N VAL A 104 -33.77 -38.56 -17.50
CA VAL A 104 -32.73 -39.37 -16.83
C VAL A 104 -32.60 -40.64 -17.65
#